data_AF-A0A967EBA6-F1
#
_entry.id   AF-A0A967EBA6-F1
#
_cell.length_a   1.000
_cell.length_b   1.000
_cell.length_c   1.000
_cell.angle_alpha   90.00
_cell.angle_beta   90.00
_cell.angle_gamma   90.00
#
_symmetry.space_group_name_H-M   'P 1'
#
loop_
_entity.id
_entity.type
_entity.pdbx_description
1 polymer ?
#
loop_
_entity_poly.entity_id
_entity_poly.type
_entity_poly.pdbx_seq_one_letter_code
_entity_poly.pdbx_strand_id
1 'polypeptide(L)'
;MTDKEFVEADLSGARFTRCNLSQAVLRGVEISGADIDAPWLLEGGNSLWVNGIDVVPYAEDGYDLSVFTSGTPAYADVLEAFAGRQAMVRDYLASVTPQDLTVERVHPWSPQHTETTLHCLHTILEEEWEHHRYAVRDLDRIAAGGSAPE
;
A
#
# COMPACT_ATOMS: atom_id res chain seq x y z
N MET A 1 11.41 -2.05 37.60
CA MET A 1 10.19 -2.47 36.89
C MET A 1 9.84 -3.84 37.43
N THR A 2 8.66 -4.01 38.01
CA THR A 2 8.18 -5.33 38.42
C THR A 2 7.61 -6.00 37.19
N ASP A 3 8.05 -7.23 36.92
CA ASP A 3 7.46 -8.04 35.85
C ASP A 3 5.99 -8.29 36.17
N LYS A 4 5.11 -8.10 35.18
CA LYS A 4 3.67 -8.30 35.32
C LYS A 4 3.22 -9.22 34.21
N GLU A 5 2.95 -10.46 34.59
CA GLU A 5 2.47 -11.50 33.70
C GLU A 5 0.99 -11.78 33.96
N PHE A 6 0.23 -11.99 32.88
CA PHE A 6 -1.15 -12.44 32.91
C PHE A 6 -1.24 -13.72 32.07
N VAL A 7 -1.59 -14.85 32.72
CA VAL A 7 -1.66 -16.17 32.07
C VAL A 7 -3.09 -16.67 32.17
N GLU A 8 -3.68 -17.06 31.03
CA GLU A 8 -5.06 -17.55 30.92
C GLU A 8 -6.10 -16.62 31.58
N ALA A 9 -5.80 -15.33 31.63
CA ALA A 9 -6.65 -14.32 32.25
C ALA A 9 -7.59 -13.70 31.22
N ASP A 10 -8.87 -13.59 31.57
CA ASP A 10 -9.82 -12.77 30.82
C ASP A 10 -9.63 -11.30 31.21
N LEU A 11 -9.19 -10.51 30.24
CA LEU A 11 -9.01 -9.06 30.35
C LEU A 11 -10.05 -8.28 29.53
N SER A 12 -11.18 -8.92 29.18
CA SER A 12 -12.27 -8.26 28.47
C SER A 12 -12.76 -7.02 29.24
N GLY A 13 -12.90 -5.91 28.52
CA GLY A 13 -13.27 -4.61 29.09
C GLY A 13 -12.18 -3.90 29.90
N ALA A 14 -10.97 -4.45 30.01
CA ALA A 14 -9.85 -3.76 30.66
C ALA A 14 -9.47 -2.47 29.89
N ARG A 15 -9.12 -1.41 30.62
CA ARG A 15 -8.63 -0.14 30.06
C ARG A 15 -7.25 0.18 30.61
N PHE A 16 -6.28 0.32 29.72
CA PHE A 16 -4.90 0.68 30.07
C PHE A 16 -4.68 2.17 29.81
N THR A 17 -4.85 3.00 30.84
CA THR A 17 -4.72 4.46 30.71
C THR A 17 -3.36 4.95 31.17
N ARG A 18 -2.62 5.62 30.27
CA ARG A 18 -1.25 6.13 30.52
C ARG A 18 -0.29 5.02 30.98
N CYS A 19 -0.50 3.80 30.48
CA CYS A 19 0.40 2.68 30.71
C CYS A 19 1.46 2.63 29.61
N ASN A 20 2.70 2.31 29.98
CA ASN A 20 3.72 1.97 28.99
C ASN A 20 3.59 0.48 28.64
N LEU A 21 3.23 0.19 27.39
CA LEU A 21 3.15 -1.16 26.82
C LEU A 21 4.28 -1.42 25.81
N SER A 22 5.32 -0.59 25.77
CA SER A 22 6.46 -0.84 24.90
C SER A 22 7.09 -2.19 25.24
N GLN A 23 7.38 -2.98 24.20
CA GLN A 23 7.92 -4.34 24.34
C GLN A 23 6.98 -5.35 25.04
N ALA A 24 5.70 -5.01 25.25
CA ALA A 24 4.73 -6.00 25.71
C ALA A 24 4.56 -7.10 24.64
N VAL A 25 4.53 -8.35 25.09
CA VAL A 25 4.42 -9.52 24.21
C VAL A 25 3.07 -10.18 24.44
N LEU A 26 2.23 -10.19 23.41
CA LEU A 26 0.91 -10.80 23.42
C LEU A 26 0.95 -12.10 22.61
N ARG A 27 1.22 -13.24 23.26
CA ARG A 27 1.28 -14.57 22.62
C ARG A 27 0.03 -15.37 22.91
N GLY A 28 -0.61 -15.89 21.87
CA GLY A 28 -1.80 -16.74 22.01
C GLY A 28 -3.01 -16.01 22.61
N VAL A 29 -3.09 -14.69 22.46
CA VAL A 29 -4.21 -13.89 22.94
C VAL A 29 -5.33 -13.82 21.91
N GLU A 30 -6.57 -13.78 22.38
CA GLU A 30 -7.71 -13.33 21.58
C GLU A 30 -7.78 -11.80 21.68
N ILE A 31 -7.65 -11.10 20.56
CA ILE A 31 -7.52 -9.62 20.50
C ILE A 31 -8.60 -8.97 19.64
N SER A 32 -9.55 -9.75 19.12
CA SER A 32 -10.65 -9.23 18.31
C SER A 32 -11.42 -8.14 19.06
N GLY A 33 -11.61 -7.00 18.39
CA GLY A 33 -12.27 -5.83 18.96
C GLY A 33 -11.41 -4.97 19.89
N ALA A 34 -10.11 -5.27 20.06
CA ALA A 34 -9.20 -4.38 20.78
C ALA A 34 -9.00 -3.07 20.00
N ASP A 35 -9.07 -1.96 20.73
CA ASP A 35 -8.86 -0.61 20.22
C ASP A 35 -7.57 -0.02 20.80
N ILE A 36 -6.71 0.50 19.93
CA ILE A 36 -5.42 1.08 20.28
C ILE A 36 -5.43 2.57 19.90
N ASP A 37 -5.78 3.40 20.87
CA ASP A 37 -5.69 4.86 20.76
C ASP A 37 -4.28 5.33 21.19
N ALA A 38 -3.34 5.31 20.24
CA ALA A 38 -1.96 5.69 20.45
C ALA A 38 -1.53 6.75 19.41
N PRO A 39 -1.92 8.02 19.58
CA PRO A 39 -1.66 9.07 18.58
C PRO A 39 -0.16 9.31 18.33
N TRP A 40 0.67 9.08 19.33
CA TRP A 40 2.14 9.15 19.27
C TRP A 40 2.79 7.92 18.61
N LEU A 41 2.02 6.88 18.27
CA LEU A 41 2.57 5.69 17.61
C LEU A 41 3.11 6.00 16.21
N LEU A 42 2.54 7.01 15.54
CA LEU A 42 3.01 7.47 14.23
C LEU A 42 4.18 8.46 14.33
N GLU A 43 4.50 8.95 15.53
CA GLU A 43 5.57 9.91 15.73
C GLU A 43 6.90 9.21 15.99
N GLY A 44 8.00 9.73 15.43
CA GLY A 44 9.35 9.43 15.90
C GLY A 44 9.87 8.01 15.64
N GLY A 45 9.35 7.31 14.63
CA GLY A 45 9.87 6.00 14.21
C GLY A 45 9.52 4.86 15.17
N ASN A 46 8.40 4.98 15.89
CA ASN A 46 7.85 3.90 16.69
C ASN A 46 7.27 2.80 15.79
N SER A 47 7.18 1.57 16.33
CA SER A 47 6.66 0.41 15.61
C SER A 47 5.59 -0.31 16.43
N LEU A 48 4.61 -0.90 15.74
CA LEU A 48 3.61 -1.80 16.31
C LEU A 48 3.65 -3.11 15.52
N TRP A 49 4.10 -4.18 16.17
CA TRP A 49 4.30 -5.46 15.50
C TRP A 49 3.08 -6.36 15.67
N VAL A 50 2.47 -6.75 14.56
CA VAL A 50 1.39 -7.74 14.50
C VAL A 50 1.89 -8.93 13.69
N ASN A 51 2.06 -10.09 14.33
CA ASN A 51 2.56 -11.31 13.70
C ASN A 51 3.91 -11.13 12.94
N GLY A 52 4.78 -10.25 13.46
CA GLY A 52 6.09 -9.97 12.85
C GLY A 52 6.08 -8.89 11.76
N ILE A 53 4.93 -8.25 11.52
CA ILE A 53 4.79 -7.15 10.57
C ILE A 53 4.65 -5.84 11.36
N ASP A 54 5.45 -4.82 11.02
CA ASP A 54 5.28 -3.47 11.58
C ASP A 54 4.12 -2.77 10.87
N VAL A 55 3.04 -2.47 11.60
CA VAL A 55 1.82 -1.93 11.00
C VAL A 55 1.79 -0.40 10.89
N VAL A 56 2.77 0.29 11.49
CA VAL A 56 2.80 1.76 11.58
C VAL A 56 2.91 2.44 10.21
N PRO A 57 3.83 2.05 9.31
CA PRO A 57 3.96 2.69 7.99
C PRO A 57 2.67 2.62 7.14
N TYR A 58 1.84 1.59 7.34
CA TYR A 58 0.63 1.40 6.53
C TYR A 58 -0.53 2.35 6.89
N ALA A 59 -0.51 2.93 8.10
CA ALA A 59 -1.45 3.99 8.45
C ALA A 59 -1.17 5.27 7.65
N GLU A 60 0.07 5.45 7.18
CA GLU A 60 0.50 6.59 6.38
C GLU A 60 0.28 6.36 4.88
N ASP A 61 0.31 5.10 4.41
CA ASP A 61 0.06 4.68 3.02
C ASP A 61 -1.44 4.47 2.70
N GLY A 62 -2.32 5.30 3.28
CA GLY A 62 -3.72 5.48 2.84
C GLY A 62 -4.57 4.22 2.83
N TYR A 63 -4.25 3.28 3.73
CA TYR A 63 -4.96 2.01 3.91
C TYR A 63 -4.89 1.06 2.71
N ASP A 64 -3.83 1.13 1.89
CA ASP A 64 -3.59 0.13 0.85
C ASP A 64 -3.21 -1.23 1.46
N LEU A 65 -4.18 -2.16 1.48
CA LEU A 65 -4.01 -3.50 2.02
C LEU A 65 -3.36 -4.47 1.02
N SER A 66 -3.08 -4.06 -0.22
CA SER A 66 -2.49 -4.93 -1.24
C SER A 66 -1.11 -5.46 -0.82
N VAL A 67 -0.40 -4.73 0.04
CA VAL A 67 0.86 -5.14 0.68
C VAL A 67 0.75 -6.40 1.55
N PHE A 68 -0.45 -6.72 2.05
CA PHE A 68 -0.72 -7.94 2.81
C PHE A 68 -1.10 -9.13 1.91
N THR A 69 -1.17 -8.93 0.58
CA THR A 69 -1.35 -10.03 -0.36
C THR A 69 -0.10 -10.89 -0.33
N SER A 70 -0.19 -12.04 0.33
CA SER A 70 0.90 -13.01 0.39
C SER A 70 0.98 -13.80 -0.93
N GLY A 71 2.20 -13.94 -1.46
CA GLY A 71 2.46 -14.72 -2.68
C GLY A 71 2.42 -13.89 -3.96
N THR A 72 2.97 -14.44 -5.04
CA THR A 72 2.90 -13.82 -6.37
C THR A 72 1.49 -14.00 -6.93
N PRO A 73 0.78 -12.92 -7.34
CA PRO A 73 -0.55 -13.04 -7.94
C PRO A 73 -0.48 -13.90 -9.21
N ALA A 74 -1.57 -14.60 -9.52
CA ALA A 74 -1.63 -15.38 -10.75
C ALA A 74 -1.55 -14.42 -11.95
N TYR A 75 -0.82 -14.82 -12.98
CA TYR A 75 -0.61 -13.98 -14.16
C TYR A 75 -1.94 -13.55 -14.81
N ALA A 76 -2.95 -14.42 -14.81
CA ALA A 76 -4.29 -14.10 -15.31
C ALA A 76 -4.93 -12.93 -14.54
N ASP A 77 -4.81 -12.91 -13.22
CA ASP A 77 -5.37 -11.84 -12.37
C ASP A 77 -4.66 -10.50 -12.66
N VAL A 78 -3.34 -10.53 -12.89
CA VAL A 78 -2.56 -9.35 -13.28
C VAL A 78 -3.03 -8.82 -14.63
N LEU A 79 -3.27 -9.69 -15.61
CA LEU A 79 -3.79 -9.30 -16.93
C LEU A 79 -5.21 -8.72 -16.83
N GLU A 80 -6.08 -9.32 -16.01
CA GLU A 80 -7.43 -8.81 -15.78
C GLU A 80 -7.40 -7.42 -15.15
N ALA A 81 -6.60 -7.23 -14.09
CA ALA A 81 -6.43 -5.95 -13.43
C ALA A 81 -5.90 -4.88 -14.41
N PHE A 82 -4.88 -5.22 -15.21
CA PHE A 82 -4.33 -4.31 -16.21
C PHE A 82 -5.34 -3.93 -17.28
N ALA A 83 -6.08 -4.90 -17.82
CA ALA A 83 -7.15 -4.65 -18.79
C ALA A 83 -8.24 -3.74 -18.21
N GLY A 84 -8.64 -3.96 -16.95
CA GLY A 84 -9.60 -3.11 -16.25
C GLY A 84 -9.12 -1.66 -16.12
N ARG A 85 -7.86 -1.44 -15.72
CA ARG A 85 -7.29 -0.08 -15.61
C ARG A 85 -7.18 0.60 -16.97
N GLN A 86 -6.77 -0.11 -18.02
CA GLN A 86 -6.78 0.44 -19.38
C GLN A 86 -8.17 0.82 -19.85
N ALA A 87 -9.18 -0.01 -19.59
CA ALA A 87 -10.56 0.28 -19.95
C ALA A 87 -11.04 1.57 -19.29
N MET A 88 -10.77 1.76 -17.99
CA MET A 88 -11.12 3.00 -17.28
C MET A 88 -10.52 4.25 -17.95
N VAL A 89 -9.23 4.22 -18.29
CA VAL A 89 -8.56 5.37 -18.94
C VAL A 89 -9.14 5.60 -20.34
N ARG A 90 -9.38 4.53 -21.12
CA ARG A 90 -9.99 4.63 -22.45
C ARG A 90 -11.39 5.21 -22.41
N ASP A 91 -12.22 4.75 -21.48
CA ASP A 91 -13.58 5.24 -21.31
C ASP A 91 -13.60 6.72 -20.92
N TYR A 92 -12.69 7.13 -20.02
CA TYR A 92 -12.52 8.54 -19.67
C TYR A 92 -12.12 9.39 -20.88
N LEU A 93 -11.10 8.95 -21.62
CA LEU A 93 -10.62 9.63 -22.83
C LEU A 93 -11.68 9.74 -23.93
N ALA A 94 -12.62 8.80 -24.00
CA ALA A 94 -13.68 8.80 -25.00
C ALA A 94 -14.69 9.95 -24.80
N SER A 95 -14.81 10.49 -23.59
CA SER A 95 -15.79 11.55 -23.26
C SER A 95 -15.19 12.84 -22.73
N VAL A 96 -13.90 12.86 -22.40
CA VAL A 96 -13.26 14.02 -21.76
C VAL A 96 -13.31 15.27 -22.63
N THR A 97 -13.58 16.42 -22.02
CA THR A 97 -13.57 17.73 -22.69
C THR A 97 -12.33 18.55 -22.31
N PRO A 98 -11.96 19.57 -23.11
CA PRO A 98 -10.88 20.50 -22.73
C PRO A 98 -11.08 21.15 -21.36
N GLN A 99 -12.33 21.40 -20.96
CA GLN A 99 -12.65 21.97 -19.65
C GLN A 99 -12.34 20.97 -18.53
N ASP A 100 -12.71 19.70 -18.69
CA ASP A 100 -12.40 18.65 -17.70
C ASP A 100 -10.89 18.51 -17.47
N LEU A 101 -10.10 18.65 -18.52
CA LEU A 101 -8.63 18.56 -18.47
C LEU A 101 -8.00 19.68 -17.62
N THR A 102 -8.68 20.83 -17.45
CA THR A 102 -8.19 21.94 -16.62
C THR A 102 -8.55 21.83 -15.14
N VAL A 103 -9.37 20.85 -14.75
CA VAL A 103 -9.78 20.68 -13.34
C VAL A 103 -8.57 20.30 -12.48
N GLU A 104 -8.32 21.08 -11.44
CA GLU A 104 -7.27 20.83 -10.45
C GLU A 104 -7.68 19.75 -9.45
N ARG A 105 -6.72 18.91 -9.07
CA ARG A 105 -6.85 17.82 -8.10
C ARG A 105 -5.73 17.94 -7.07
N VAL A 106 -6.08 17.75 -5.80
CA VAL A 106 -5.10 17.71 -4.70
C VAL A 106 -4.38 16.36 -4.73
N HIS A 107 -3.06 16.36 -4.66
CA HIS A 107 -2.29 15.12 -4.61
C HIS A 107 -2.58 14.36 -3.30
N PRO A 108 -2.99 13.07 -3.36
CA PRO A 108 -3.42 12.33 -2.18
C PRO A 108 -2.32 12.16 -1.13
N TRP A 109 -1.05 12.12 -1.56
CA TRP A 109 0.11 11.90 -0.69
C TRP A 109 0.95 13.16 -0.46
N SER A 110 0.55 14.30 -1.04
CA SER A 110 1.26 15.57 -0.89
C SER A 110 0.26 16.71 -1.00
N PRO A 111 -0.61 16.90 0.02
CA PRO A 111 -1.78 17.78 -0.08
C PRO A 111 -1.47 19.26 -0.37
N GLN A 112 -0.21 19.66 -0.24
CA GLN A 112 0.28 21.00 -0.58
C GLN A 112 0.46 21.20 -2.09
N HIS A 113 0.39 20.12 -2.88
CA HIS A 113 0.56 20.10 -4.32
C HIS A 113 -0.78 19.82 -5.01
N THR A 114 -1.03 20.58 -6.07
CA THR A 114 -2.21 20.45 -6.92
C THR A 114 -1.78 20.23 -8.35
N GLU A 115 -2.41 19.27 -9.02
CA GLU A 115 -2.14 18.97 -10.42
C GLU A 115 -3.42 19.09 -11.24
N THR A 116 -3.29 19.52 -12.49
CA THR A 116 -4.44 19.50 -13.42
C THR A 116 -4.75 18.07 -13.85
N THR A 117 -5.99 17.81 -14.22
CA THR A 117 -6.39 16.50 -14.77
C THR A 117 -5.60 16.16 -16.04
N LEU A 118 -5.22 17.18 -16.84
CA LEU A 118 -4.31 17.02 -17.97
C LEU A 118 -2.91 16.55 -17.54
N HIS A 119 -2.34 17.15 -16.49
CA HIS A 119 -1.04 16.75 -15.98
C HIS A 119 -1.07 15.29 -15.50
N CYS A 120 -2.09 14.90 -14.73
CA CYS A 120 -2.25 13.51 -14.30
C CYS A 120 -2.35 12.53 -15.48
N LEU A 121 -3.08 12.90 -16.54
CA LEU A 121 -3.20 12.08 -17.73
C LEU A 121 -1.86 11.94 -18.48
N HIS A 122 -1.10 13.03 -18.59
CA HIS A 122 0.24 12.97 -19.17
C HIS A 122 1.16 12.04 -18.39
N THR A 123 1.17 12.11 -17.06
CA THR A 123 1.94 11.20 -16.21
C THR A 123 1.56 9.74 -16.50
N ILE A 124 0.27 9.40 -16.52
CA ILE A 124 -0.17 8.03 -16.81
C ILE A 124 0.36 7.56 -18.17
N LEU A 125 0.20 8.37 -19.22
CA LEU A 125 0.60 7.99 -20.57
C LEU A 125 2.12 7.90 -20.76
N GLU A 126 2.86 8.80 -20.13
CA GLU A 126 4.33 8.84 -20.17
C GLU A 126 4.94 7.65 -19.42
N GLU A 127 4.47 7.38 -18.20
CA GLU A 127 4.94 6.24 -17.40
C GLU A 127 4.63 4.91 -18.10
N GLU A 128 3.43 4.74 -18.66
CA GLU A 128 3.09 3.54 -19.43
C GLU A 128 4.00 3.33 -20.64
N TRP A 129 4.34 4.42 -21.36
CA TRP A 129 5.27 4.35 -22.49
C TRP A 129 6.67 3.94 -22.04
N GLU A 130 7.20 4.58 -21.00
CA GLU A 130 8.54 4.31 -20.51
C GLU A 130 8.67 2.91 -19.92
N HIS A 131 7.67 2.46 -19.14
CA HIS A 131 7.62 1.09 -18.62
C HIS A 131 7.54 0.05 -19.74
N HIS A 132 6.72 0.29 -20.76
CA HIS A 132 6.65 -0.60 -21.92
C HIS A 132 8.00 -0.67 -22.65
N ARG A 133 8.65 0.48 -22.86
CA ARG A 133 9.98 0.56 -23.49
C ARG A 133 11.03 -0.24 -22.71
N TYR A 134 11.04 -0.15 -21.38
CA TYR A 134 11.95 -0.93 -20.54
C TYR A 134 11.65 -2.42 -20.56
N ALA A 135 10.37 -2.80 -20.48
CA ALA A 135 9.95 -4.19 -20.53
C ALA A 135 10.35 -4.86 -21.85
N VAL A 136 10.08 -4.22 -22.99
CA VAL A 136 10.45 -4.74 -24.32
C VAL A 136 11.97 -4.85 -24.45
N ARG A 137 12.72 -3.82 -24.05
CA ARG A 137 14.19 -3.85 -24.05
C ARG A 137 14.75 -5.03 -23.25
N ASP A 138 14.18 -5.31 -22.08
CA ASP A 138 14.69 -6.37 -21.21
C ASP A 138 14.26 -7.76 -21.70
N LEU A 139 13.07 -7.89 -22.30
CA LEU A 139 12.67 -9.11 -23.02
C LEU A 139 13.59 -9.41 -24.20
N ASP A 140 13.96 -8.39 -25.00
CA ASP A 140 14.90 -8.54 -26.11
C ASP A 140 16.27 -9.03 -25.63
N ARG A 141 16.74 -8.53 -24.47
CA ARG A 141 18.00 -8.99 -23.85
C ARG A 141 17.91 -10.43 -23.38
N ILE A 142 16.80 -10.83 -22.78
CA ILE A 142 16.57 -12.23 -22.35
C ILE A 142 16.56 -13.15 -23.57
N ALA A 143 15.86 -12.76 -24.64
CA ALA A 143 15.82 -13.52 -25.89
C ALA A 143 17.21 -13.64 -26.54
N ALA A 144 18.00 -12.56 -26.55
CA ALA A 144 19.36 -12.55 -27.09
C ALA A 144 20.38 -13.31 -26.23
N GLY A 145 20.18 -13.36 -24.91
CA GLY A 145 21.01 -14.13 -23.97
C GLY A 145 20.60 -15.60 -23.78
N GLY A 146 19.52 -16.03 -24.43
CA GLY A 146 18.87 -17.34 -24.25
C GLY A 146 19.52 -18.55 -24.93
N SER A 147 20.78 -18.47 -25.37
CA SER A 147 21.55 -19.64 -25.78
C SER A 147 22.49 -20.08 -24.64
N ALA A 148 21.98 -20.90 -23.71
CA ALA A 148 22.84 -21.75 -22.90
C ALA A 148 23.20 -23.01 -23.73
N PRO A 149 24.48 -23.41 -23.84
CA PRO A 149 24.84 -24.71 -24.40
C PRO A 149 24.47 -25.83 -23.42
N GLU A 150 24.12 -27.00 -23.97
CA GLU A 150 23.97 -28.29 -23.24
C GLU A 150 25.22 -28.68 -22.43
#